data_AF-A0A839PB97-F1
#
_entry.id   AF-A0A839PB97-F1
#
_cell.length_a   1.000
_cell.length_b   1.000
_cell.length_c   1.000
_cell.angle_alpha   90.00
_cell.angle_beta   90.00
_cell.angle_gamma   90.00
#
_symmetry.space_group_name_H-M   'P 1'
#
loop_
_entity.id
_entity.type
_entity.pdbx_description
1 polymer ?
#
loop_
_entity_poly.entity_id
_entity_poly.type
_entity_poly.pdbx_seq_one_letter_code
_entity_poly.pdbx_strand_id
1 'polypeptide(L)'
;MPRGQFGKGYNTAQATPQHNSTIAQDVPLPPERRNKVPNLYVSALKWYVCTTAPSRELSAAASVRRAMLRGRREGETPFAAYVPCEFFWHRAVRSNLRVPRREIQRPILRHYIIVGVLGGLCDDTLAALRERDREGRNVHGLLGILGVSGLGPRPINGEGLRWLRRQGADEIAGVTNRSASGSIQPGEDVRAGSGVFSGFLGKFIGHAEGGTVGLISLEMRSTTCEVRLPIEDVHRAA
;
A
#
# COMPACT_ATOMS: atom_id res chain seq x y z
N MET A 1 24.72 -42.19 57.11
CA MET A 1 23.70 -41.43 56.34
C MET A 1 22.99 -40.47 57.29
N PRO A 2 22.51 -39.28 56.88
CA PRO A 2 22.42 -38.73 55.53
C PRO A 2 23.24 -37.43 55.30
N ARG A 3 23.55 -37.17 54.02
CA ARG A 3 24.16 -35.95 53.49
C ARG A 3 23.06 -34.93 53.18
N GLY A 4 23.17 -33.70 53.71
CA GLY A 4 22.42 -32.54 53.23
C GLY A 4 23.29 -31.72 52.29
N GLN A 5 23.32 -32.08 51.01
CA GLN A 5 24.13 -31.43 49.99
C GLN A 5 23.22 -30.67 49.01
N PHE A 6 22.70 -29.51 49.44
CA PHE A 6 21.98 -28.59 48.56
C PHE A 6 22.36 -27.14 48.88
N GLY A 7 23.52 -26.75 48.39
CA GLY A 7 23.99 -25.37 48.36
C GLY A 7 24.72 -25.12 47.03
N LYS A 8 24.04 -25.36 45.91
CA LYS A 8 24.54 -24.90 44.61
C LYS A 8 24.06 -23.47 44.41
N GLY A 9 25.01 -22.53 44.49
CA GLY A 9 24.77 -21.11 44.22
C GLY A 9 24.20 -20.90 42.83
N TYR A 10 22.96 -20.44 42.76
CA TYR A 10 22.37 -19.84 41.58
C TYR A 10 22.88 -18.41 41.44
N ASN A 11 24.17 -18.21 41.19
CA ASN A 11 24.75 -16.88 40.91
C ASN A 11 25.60 -16.84 39.64
N THR A 12 25.48 -17.86 38.80
CA THR A 12 26.14 -17.91 37.48
C THR A 12 25.18 -18.40 36.40
N ALA A 13 23.94 -17.92 36.43
CA ALA A 13 23.14 -17.90 35.21
C ALA A 13 23.73 -16.82 34.29
N GLN A 14 24.78 -17.19 33.53
CA GLN A 14 25.20 -16.38 32.40
C GLN A 14 24.01 -16.30 31.44
N ALA A 15 23.56 -15.08 31.15
CA ALA A 15 22.55 -14.81 30.15
C ALA A 15 22.96 -15.51 28.85
N THR A 16 22.29 -16.63 28.53
CA THR A 16 22.38 -17.23 27.19
C THR A 16 21.86 -16.22 26.17
N PRO A 17 22.28 -16.29 24.89
CA PRO A 17 21.86 -15.34 23.84
C PRO A 17 20.34 -15.23 23.67
N GLN A 18 19.57 -16.16 24.22
CA GLN A 18 18.10 -16.13 24.31
C GLN A 18 17.54 -15.05 25.25
N HIS A 19 18.35 -14.51 26.16
CA HIS A 19 18.00 -13.39 27.05
C HIS A 19 18.26 -12.02 26.44
N ASN A 20 18.98 -11.95 25.33
CA ASN A 20 19.04 -10.73 24.52
C ASN A 20 17.79 -10.68 23.66
N SER A 21 16.69 -10.21 24.23
CA SER A 21 15.56 -9.76 23.42
C SER A 21 16.01 -8.48 22.70
N THR A 22 16.74 -8.63 21.60
CA THR A 22 16.93 -7.54 20.65
C THR A 22 15.51 -7.14 20.23
N ILE A 23 15.06 -5.98 20.68
CA ILE A 23 13.79 -5.41 20.24
C ILE A 23 13.92 -5.31 18.74
N ALA A 24 13.19 -6.17 18.02
CA ALA A 24 13.27 -6.23 16.58
C ALA A 24 12.82 -4.87 16.03
N GLN A 25 13.78 -4.08 15.54
CA GLN A 25 13.53 -2.74 15.03
C GLN A 25 12.72 -2.85 13.74
N ASP A 26 11.69 -2.03 13.64
CA ASP A 26 10.88 -1.97 12.43
C ASP A 26 11.74 -1.51 11.24
N VAL A 27 11.49 -2.14 10.09
CA VAL A 27 12.26 -1.94 8.87
C VAL A 27 11.45 -1.04 7.92
N PRO A 28 11.80 0.25 7.80
CA PRO A 28 11.12 1.14 6.86
C PRO A 28 11.42 0.75 5.41
N LEU A 29 10.55 1.17 4.50
CA LEU A 29 10.73 1.00 3.08
C LEU A 29 11.84 1.97 2.63
N PRO A 30 12.93 1.46 2.02
CA PRO A 30 14.05 2.29 1.67
C PRO A 30 13.64 3.33 0.60
N PRO A 31 14.18 4.55 0.64
CA PRO A 31 13.76 5.65 -0.24
C PRO A 31 13.79 5.32 -1.74
N GLU A 32 14.72 4.46 -2.17
CA GLU A 32 14.87 4.07 -3.57
C GLU A 32 13.71 3.20 -4.07
N ARG A 33 13.05 2.48 -3.16
CA ARG A 33 11.89 1.62 -3.45
C ARG A 33 10.56 2.35 -3.26
N ARG A 34 10.57 3.54 -2.67
CA ARG A 34 9.38 4.38 -2.53
C ARG A 34 8.92 4.87 -3.90
N ASN A 35 7.62 4.95 -4.07
CA ASN A 35 7.02 5.55 -5.24
C ASN A 35 7.43 7.02 -5.35
N LYS A 36 7.73 7.43 -6.57
CA LYS A 36 8.15 8.79 -6.87
C LYS A 36 6.93 9.59 -7.30
N VAL A 37 6.50 10.52 -6.45
CA VAL A 37 5.42 11.46 -6.76
C VAL A 37 5.94 12.46 -7.80
N PRO A 38 5.36 12.53 -9.00
CA PRO A 38 5.75 13.53 -9.99
C PRO A 38 5.21 14.92 -9.61
N ASN A 39 5.67 15.97 -10.28
CA ASN A 39 5.11 17.30 -10.07
C ASN A 39 3.67 17.39 -10.64
N LEU A 40 2.68 17.26 -9.76
CA LEU A 40 1.24 17.29 -10.09
C LEU A 40 0.69 18.71 -10.34
N TYR A 41 1.53 19.75 -10.21
CA TYR A 41 1.15 21.15 -10.38
C TYR A 41 1.49 21.72 -11.76
N VAL A 42 2.21 20.96 -12.60
CA VAL A 42 2.55 21.39 -13.96
C VAL A 42 1.28 21.54 -14.80
N SER A 43 0.92 22.78 -15.15
CA SER A 43 -0.29 23.13 -15.90
C SER A 43 -0.28 22.60 -17.34
N ALA A 44 0.90 22.42 -17.92
CA ALA A 44 1.09 21.88 -19.25
C ALA A 44 0.80 20.36 -19.34
N LEU A 45 0.74 19.64 -18.22
CA LEU A 45 0.37 18.24 -18.20
C LEU A 45 -1.16 18.07 -18.17
N LYS A 46 -1.67 17.24 -19.08
CA LYS A 46 -3.03 16.70 -18.98
C LYS A 46 -2.95 15.27 -18.47
N TRP A 47 -3.70 14.98 -17.41
CA TRP A 47 -3.65 13.68 -16.74
C TRP A 47 -4.78 12.79 -17.21
N TYR A 48 -4.49 11.53 -17.47
CA TYR A 48 -5.40 10.51 -17.95
C TYR A 48 -5.34 9.29 -17.03
N VAL A 49 -6.41 8.53 -16.97
CA VAL A 49 -6.46 7.26 -16.22
C VAL A 49 -6.24 6.13 -17.19
N CYS A 50 -5.26 5.28 -16.92
CA CYS A 50 -4.97 4.08 -17.71
C CYS A 50 -5.19 2.83 -16.86
N THR A 51 -5.61 1.74 -17.50
CA THR A 51 -5.76 0.43 -16.85
C THR A 51 -4.52 -0.43 -17.07
N THR A 52 -4.25 -1.30 -16.11
CA THR A 52 -3.12 -2.24 -16.15
C THR A 52 -3.51 -3.55 -15.44
N ALA A 53 -2.68 -4.58 -15.63
CA ALA A 53 -2.84 -5.85 -14.93
C ALA A 53 -2.66 -5.67 -13.41
N PRO A 54 -3.35 -6.48 -12.58
CA PRO A 54 -3.17 -6.44 -11.13
C PRO A 54 -1.70 -6.57 -10.73
N SER A 55 -1.29 -5.79 -9.73
CA SER A 55 0.07 -5.85 -9.14
C SER A 55 1.18 -5.43 -10.10
N ARG A 56 0.86 -4.85 -11.26
CA ARG A 56 1.81 -4.34 -12.25
C ARG A 56 1.82 -2.81 -12.34
N GLU A 57 1.07 -2.11 -11.50
CA GLU A 57 0.87 -0.65 -11.53
C GLU A 57 2.20 0.12 -11.47
N LEU A 58 3.04 -0.19 -10.49
CA LEU A 58 4.34 0.48 -10.31
C LEU A 58 5.30 0.20 -11.46
N SER A 59 5.29 -1.04 -11.98
CA SER A 59 6.12 -1.44 -13.12
C SER A 59 5.66 -0.75 -14.40
N ALA A 60 4.35 -0.67 -14.64
CA ALA A 60 3.76 0.00 -15.79
C ALA A 60 4.08 1.51 -15.75
N ALA A 61 3.90 2.16 -14.59
CA ALA A 61 4.26 3.56 -14.42
C ALA A 61 5.75 3.81 -14.65
N ALA A 62 6.64 2.93 -14.16
CA ALA A 62 8.08 3.04 -14.43
C ALA A 62 8.41 2.89 -15.92
N SER A 63 7.72 2.01 -16.64
CA SER A 63 7.87 1.84 -18.09
C SER A 63 7.39 3.08 -18.85
N VAL A 64 6.21 3.60 -18.52
CA VAL A 64 5.66 4.82 -19.15
C VAL A 64 6.57 6.03 -18.96
N ARG A 65 7.18 6.21 -17.78
CA ARG A 65 8.14 7.31 -17.54
C ARG A 65 9.39 7.23 -18.42
N ARG A 66 9.73 6.05 -18.94
CA ARG A 66 10.86 5.85 -19.86
C ARG A 66 10.44 5.87 -21.32
N ALA A 67 9.14 5.93 -21.60
CA ALA A 67 8.64 5.95 -22.97
C ALA A 67 9.12 7.24 -23.67
N MET A 68 9.70 7.07 -24.84
CA MET A 68 10.18 8.15 -25.69
C MET A 68 9.31 8.26 -26.93
N LEU A 69 9.13 9.48 -27.43
CA LEU A 69 8.54 9.68 -28.75
C LEU A 69 9.64 9.53 -29.81
N ARG A 70 9.27 8.94 -30.94
CA ARG A 70 10.16 8.86 -32.11
C ARG A 70 10.56 10.29 -32.54
N GLY A 71 11.86 10.52 -32.74
CA GLY A 71 12.38 11.82 -33.19
C GLY A 71 12.63 12.86 -32.10
N ARG A 72 12.38 12.56 -30.81
CA ARG A 72 12.79 13.40 -29.67
C ARG A 72 14.19 13.04 -29.20
N ARG A 73 14.90 14.01 -28.61
CA ARG A 73 16.22 13.79 -28.00
C ARG A 73 16.12 12.84 -26.80
N GLU A 74 17.16 12.06 -26.60
CA GLU A 74 17.31 11.18 -25.44
C GLU A 74 17.20 12.01 -24.15
N GLY A 75 16.17 11.74 -23.33
CA GLY A 75 15.90 12.46 -22.07
C GLY A 75 14.65 13.36 -22.07
N GLU A 76 14.10 13.72 -23.23
CA GLU A 76 12.82 14.46 -23.32
C GLU A 76 11.63 13.49 -23.37
N THR A 77 11.19 13.03 -22.20
CA THR A 77 9.96 12.23 -22.11
C THR A 77 8.75 13.17 -21.95
N PRO A 78 7.71 13.07 -22.80
CA PRO A 78 6.50 13.88 -22.64
C PRO A 78 5.57 13.33 -21.54
N PHE A 79 5.95 12.21 -20.93
CA PHE A 79 5.11 11.43 -20.04
C PHE A 79 5.55 11.58 -18.58
N ALA A 80 4.57 11.89 -17.72
CA ALA A 80 4.66 11.64 -16.29
C ALA A 80 3.78 10.44 -15.95
N ALA A 81 4.18 9.60 -15.00
CA ALA A 81 3.31 8.52 -14.53
C ALA A 81 3.32 8.45 -13.01
N TYR A 82 2.11 8.34 -12.45
CA TYR A 82 1.86 8.33 -11.03
C TYR A 82 0.93 7.17 -10.66
N VAL A 83 1.26 6.51 -9.56
CA VAL A 83 0.43 5.48 -8.93
C VAL A 83 0.24 5.93 -7.50
N PRO A 84 -0.92 6.47 -7.11
CA PRO A 84 -1.16 6.86 -5.73
C PRO A 84 -1.00 5.64 -4.82
N CYS A 85 -0.12 5.74 -3.84
CA CYS A 85 0.14 4.66 -2.91
C CYS A 85 -0.14 5.04 -1.46
N GLU A 86 -0.50 4.04 -0.68
CA GLU A 86 -0.56 4.10 0.79
C GLU A 86 0.61 3.31 1.38
N PHE A 87 1.08 3.76 2.56
CA PHE A 87 2.11 3.08 3.34
C PHE A 87 1.52 2.55 4.64
N PHE A 88 1.88 1.32 5.01
CA PHE A 88 1.48 0.73 6.28
C PHE A 88 2.54 -0.20 6.83
N TRP A 89 2.57 -0.31 8.15
CA TRP A 89 3.43 -1.25 8.84
C TRP A 89 2.78 -2.63 8.85
N HIS A 90 3.46 -3.62 8.29
CA HIS A 90 2.98 -5.00 8.23
C HIS A 90 3.92 -5.92 8.99
N ARG A 91 3.37 -6.74 9.89
CA ARG A 91 4.10 -7.82 10.54
C ARG A 91 3.86 -9.11 9.77
N ALA A 92 4.93 -9.73 9.27
CA ALA A 92 4.81 -11.06 8.68
C ALA A 92 4.43 -12.06 9.79
N VAL A 93 3.26 -12.70 9.65
CA VAL A 93 2.83 -13.75 10.57
C VAL A 93 3.65 -15.00 10.29
N ARG A 94 4.69 -15.23 11.10
CA ARG A 94 5.30 -16.56 11.25
C ARG A 94 5.15 -16.96 12.71
N SER A 95 4.72 -18.19 12.92
CA SER A 95 4.47 -18.79 14.23
C SER A 95 5.58 -18.43 15.24
N ASN A 96 5.15 -17.84 16.36
CA ASN A 96 5.90 -17.65 17.61
C ASN A 96 7.18 -16.78 17.60
N LEU A 97 7.54 -16.12 16.49
CA LEU A 97 8.70 -15.21 16.45
C LEU A 97 8.26 -13.74 16.45
N ARG A 98 8.86 -12.92 17.33
CA ARG A 98 8.77 -11.45 17.27
C ARG A 98 9.54 -10.95 16.06
N VAL A 99 8.92 -10.99 14.88
CA VAL A 99 9.47 -10.45 13.63
C VAL A 99 9.26 -8.94 13.62
N PRO A 100 10.26 -8.14 13.17
CA PRO A 100 10.10 -6.69 13.05
C PRO A 100 9.01 -6.34 12.04
N ARG A 101 8.31 -5.22 12.25
CA ARG A 101 7.35 -4.75 11.25
C ARG A 101 8.12 -4.27 10.03
N ARG A 102 7.54 -4.45 8.85
CA ARG A 102 8.08 -3.92 7.60
C ARG A 102 7.10 -2.90 7.06
N GLU A 103 7.57 -1.73 6.72
CA GLU A 103 6.75 -0.77 5.98
C GLU A 103 6.55 -1.29 4.56
N ILE A 104 5.30 -1.39 4.14
CA ILE A 104 4.89 -1.81 2.82
C ILE A 104 4.17 -0.66 2.15
N GLN A 105 4.40 -0.52 0.85
CA GLN A 105 3.68 0.40 0.00
C GLN A 105 2.70 -0.38 -0.89
N ARG A 106 1.48 0.13 -1.04
CA ARG A 106 0.45 -0.48 -1.86
C ARG A 106 -0.27 0.57 -2.74
N PRO A 107 -0.56 0.29 -4.02
CA PRO A 107 -1.44 1.13 -4.83
C PRO A 107 -2.84 1.25 -4.22
N ILE A 108 -3.32 2.48 -4.07
CA ILE A 108 -4.69 2.79 -3.60
C ILE A 108 -5.70 2.37 -4.68
N LEU A 109 -5.40 2.73 -5.94
CA LEU A 109 -6.22 2.41 -7.11
C LEU A 109 -5.66 1.17 -7.80
N ARG A 110 -6.07 -0.02 -7.34
CA ARG A 110 -5.69 -1.29 -7.99
C ARG A 110 -6.12 -1.28 -9.46
N HIS A 111 -5.28 -1.83 -10.33
CA HIS A 111 -5.48 -1.89 -11.79
C HIS A 111 -5.43 -0.54 -12.52
N TYR A 112 -5.18 0.58 -11.84
CA TYR A 112 -5.15 1.89 -12.46
C TYR A 112 -3.80 2.57 -12.26
N ILE A 113 -3.37 3.27 -13.30
CA ILE A 113 -2.26 4.22 -13.23
C ILE A 113 -2.72 5.56 -13.79
N ILE A 114 -2.10 6.64 -13.34
CA ILE A 114 -2.40 7.99 -13.80
C ILE A 114 -1.23 8.50 -14.63
N VAL A 115 -1.50 8.81 -15.91
CA VAL A 115 -0.49 9.21 -16.88
C VAL A 115 -0.71 10.67 -17.26
N GLY A 116 0.29 11.50 -17.00
CA GLY A 116 0.36 12.89 -17.44
C GLY A 116 1.03 12.96 -18.79
N VAL A 117 0.43 13.68 -19.74
CA VAL A 117 0.97 13.90 -21.07
C VAL A 117 1.14 15.40 -21.29
N LEU A 118 2.35 15.81 -21.66
CA LEU A 118 2.67 17.21 -21.95
C LEU A 118 1.91 17.68 -23.19
N GLY A 119 1.11 18.74 -23.06
CA GLY A 119 0.24 19.24 -24.12
C GLY A 119 -1.03 18.42 -24.35
N GLY A 120 -1.18 17.26 -23.71
CA GLY A 120 -2.31 16.34 -23.89
C GLY A 120 -2.04 15.23 -24.90
N LEU A 121 -3.00 14.31 -25.02
CA LEU A 121 -2.91 13.20 -25.96
C LEU A 121 -3.10 13.67 -27.40
N CYS A 122 -2.10 13.38 -28.23
CA CYS A 122 -2.15 13.39 -29.69
C CYS A 122 -1.84 11.98 -30.24
N ASP A 123 -1.96 11.79 -31.55
CA ASP A 123 -1.75 10.49 -32.20
C ASP A 123 -0.38 9.88 -31.89
N ASP A 124 0.69 10.68 -31.89
CA ASP A 124 2.05 10.19 -31.57
C ASP A 124 2.15 9.70 -30.12
N THR A 125 1.64 10.48 -29.17
CA THR A 125 1.67 10.09 -27.75
C THR A 125 0.80 8.88 -27.47
N LEU A 126 -0.33 8.76 -28.16
CA LEU A 126 -1.26 7.65 -28.03
C LEU A 126 -0.69 6.39 -28.69
N ALA A 127 -0.04 6.51 -29.84
CA ALA A 127 0.69 5.43 -30.49
C ALA A 127 1.83 4.91 -29.60
N ALA A 128 2.60 5.80 -28.98
CA ALA A 128 3.64 5.43 -28.03
C ALA A 128 3.05 4.67 -26.83
N LEU A 129 2.00 5.19 -26.18
CA LEU A 129 1.36 4.51 -25.05
C LEU A 129 0.72 3.17 -25.45
N ARG A 130 0.35 3.00 -26.73
CA ARG A 130 -0.24 1.77 -27.26
C ARG A 130 0.78 0.83 -27.89
N GLU A 131 2.06 1.17 -27.89
CA GLU A 131 3.12 0.36 -28.51
C GLU A 131 3.03 -1.10 -28.07
N ARG A 132 3.22 -2.00 -29.03
CA ARG A 132 3.08 -3.44 -28.86
C ARG A 132 4.43 -4.13 -29.05
N ASP A 133 4.69 -5.14 -28.24
CA ASP A 133 5.82 -6.06 -28.41
C ASP A 133 5.56 -7.03 -29.58
N ARG A 134 6.53 -7.89 -29.87
CA ARG A 134 6.42 -8.90 -30.94
C ARG A 134 5.28 -9.89 -30.71
N GLU A 135 4.87 -10.08 -29.45
CA GLU A 135 3.75 -10.94 -29.07
C GLU A 135 2.40 -10.19 -29.06
N GLY A 136 2.36 -8.93 -29.49
CA GLY A 136 1.14 -8.11 -29.56
C GLY A 136 0.67 -7.56 -28.22
N ARG A 137 1.45 -7.70 -27.14
CA ARG A 137 1.13 -7.16 -25.81
C ARG A 137 1.64 -5.74 -25.70
N ASN A 138 1.01 -4.92 -24.87
CA ASN A 138 1.49 -3.56 -24.65
C ASN A 138 2.85 -3.55 -23.95
N VAL A 139 3.83 -2.85 -24.53
CA VAL A 139 5.20 -2.75 -24.00
C VAL A 139 5.23 -2.16 -22.59
N HIS A 140 4.28 -1.27 -22.28
CA HIS A 140 4.16 -0.62 -20.98
C HIS A 140 3.27 -1.38 -19.99
N GLY A 141 2.67 -2.51 -20.39
CA GLY A 141 1.71 -3.24 -19.56
C GLY A 141 0.37 -2.52 -19.36
N LEU A 142 0.03 -1.58 -20.24
CA LEU A 142 -1.27 -0.92 -20.26
C LEU A 142 -2.30 -1.77 -21.00
N LEU A 143 -3.48 -1.90 -20.41
CA LEU A 143 -4.62 -2.56 -21.02
C LEU A 143 -5.49 -1.57 -21.81
N GLY A 144 -5.56 -0.32 -21.36
CA GLY A 144 -6.36 0.71 -22.00
C GLY A 144 -6.18 2.08 -21.36
N ILE A 145 -6.75 3.09 -22.01
CA ILE A 145 -6.85 4.46 -21.49
C ILE A 145 -8.33 4.75 -21.35
N LEU A 146 -8.77 5.16 -20.16
CA LEU A 146 -10.18 5.44 -19.89
C LEU A 146 -10.62 6.67 -20.69
N GLY A 147 -11.83 6.56 -21.23
CA GLY A 147 -12.42 7.55 -22.10
C GLY A 147 -13.92 7.37 -22.20
N VAL A 148 -14.55 8.24 -22.97
CA VAL A 148 -15.98 8.15 -23.28
C VAL A 148 -16.12 7.44 -24.63
N SER A 149 -17.06 6.51 -24.72
CA SER A 149 -17.35 5.81 -25.98
C SER A 149 -17.64 6.83 -27.10
N GLY A 150 -17.01 6.65 -28.26
CA GLY A 150 -17.13 7.56 -29.41
C GLY A 150 -16.35 8.88 -29.32
N LEU A 151 -15.86 9.28 -28.13
CA LEU A 151 -15.11 10.53 -27.93
C LEU A 151 -13.63 10.31 -27.54
N GLY A 152 -13.28 9.07 -27.16
CA GLY A 152 -11.91 8.71 -26.83
C GLY A 152 -11.48 9.10 -25.42
N PRO A 153 -10.16 9.03 -25.13
CA PRO A 153 -9.61 9.30 -23.81
C PRO A 153 -9.89 10.71 -23.31
N ARG A 154 -10.32 10.83 -22.05
CA ARG A 154 -10.64 12.14 -21.45
C ARG A 154 -9.69 12.47 -20.30
N PRO A 155 -9.16 13.70 -20.22
CA PRO A 155 -8.34 14.09 -19.10
C PRO A 155 -9.16 14.16 -17.81
N ILE A 156 -8.50 13.90 -16.69
CA ILE A 156 -9.04 14.03 -15.33
C ILE A 156 -9.50 15.48 -15.12
N ASN A 157 -10.68 15.64 -14.54
CA ASN A 157 -11.25 16.95 -14.25
C ASN A 157 -10.53 17.65 -13.07
N GLY A 158 -10.90 18.90 -12.80
CA GLY A 158 -10.27 19.67 -11.72
C GLY A 158 -10.43 19.04 -10.33
N GLU A 159 -11.54 18.37 -10.07
CA GLU A 159 -11.79 17.69 -8.78
C GLU A 159 -10.87 16.49 -8.57
N GLY A 160 -10.76 15.62 -9.59
CA GLY A 160 -9.85 14.50 -9.56
C GLY A 160 -8.39 14.95 -9.43
N LEU A 161 -8.00 16.06 -10.06
CA LEU A 161 -6.65 16.63 -9.89
C LEU A 161 -6.43 17.18 -8.48
N ARG A 162 -7.43 17.84 -7.87
CA ARG A 162 -7.35 18.27 -6.46
C ARG A 162 -7.16 17.08 -5.53
N TRP A 163 -7.93 16.01 -5.73
CA TRP A 163 -7.77 14.77 -4.99
C TRP A 163 -6.36 14.19 -5.16
N LEU A 164 -5.87 14.11 -6.41
CA LEU A 164 -4.55 13.55 -6.72
C LEU A 164 -3.42 14.32 -6.06
N ARG A 165 -3.50 15.66 -6.06
CA ARG A 165 -2.52 16.53 -5.40
C ARG A 165 -2.49 16.33 -3.89
N ARG A 166 -3.66 16.15 -3.26
CA ARG A 166 -3.75 15.84 -1.83
C ARG A 166 -3.06 14.51 -1.54
N GLN A 167 -3.36 13.46 -2.32
CA GLN A 167 -2.71 12.16 -2.16
C GLN A 167 -1.18 12.24 -2.33
N GLY A 168 -0.71 12.96 -3.36
CA GLY A 168 0.73 13.15 -3.56
C GLY A 168 1.41 13.90 -2.40
N ALA A 169 0.75 14.91 -1.83
CA ALA A 169 1.26 15.62 -0.66
C ALA A 169 1.35 14.72 0.58
N ASP A 170 0.32 13.90 0.82
CA ASP A 170 0.28 12.94 1.91
C ASP A 170 1.39 11.88 1.78
N GLU A 171 1.63 11.42 0.55
CA GLU A 171 2.65 10.43 0.23
C GLU A 171 4.07 11.00 0.43
N ILE A 172 4.31 12.26 0.02
CA ILE A 172 5.58 12.98 0.25
C ILE A 172 5.81 13.23 1.74
N ALA A 173 4.76 13.60 2.48
CA ALA A 173 4.83 13.78 3.93
C ALA A 173 5.08 12.47 4.69
N GLY A 174 5.06 11.32 4.00
CA GLY A 174 5.31 10.02 4.60
C GLY A 174 4.21 9.61 5.58
N VAL A 175 2.95 10.00 5.30
CA VAL A 175 1.81 9.58 6.12
C VAL A 175 1.69 8.05 6.04
N THR A 176 2.12 7.38 7.11
CA THR A 176 2.06 5.92 7.27
C THR A 176 0.84 5.53 8.10
N ASN A 177 0.34 4.30 7.93
CA ASN A 177 -0.86 3.74 8.60
C ASN A 177 -2.21 4.26 8.08
N ARG A 178 -2.33 4.45 6.76
CA ARG A 178 -3.65 4.39 6.12
C ARG A 178 -4.06 2.93 5.95
N SER A 179 -4.24 2.21 7.06
CA SER A 179 -4.72 0.83 7.05
C SER A 179 -6.13 0.81 6.49
N ALA A 180 -6.32 0.57 5.19
CA ALA A 180 -7.63 0.39 4.54
C ALA A 180 -8.73 1.34 5.06
N SER A 181 -8.36 2.57 5.40
CA SER A 181 -9.18 3.47 6.20
C SER A 181 -10.02 4.37 5.30
N GLY A 182 -10.95 3.75 4.58
CA GLY A 182 -12.30 4.26 4.77
C GLY A 182 -12.62 3.95 6.23
N SER A 183 -12.69 4.97 7.11
CA SER A 183 -12.95 4.80 8.54
C SER A 183 -13.94 3.65 8.76
N ILE A 184 -13.49 2.54 9.35
CA ILE A 184 -14.38 1.43 9.65
C ILE A 184 -15.41 1.99 10.62
N GLN A 185 -16.68 2.01 10.21
CA GLN A 185 -17.74 2.54 11.05
C GLN A 185 -18.12 1.52 12.12
N PRO A 186 -18.47 1.96 13.33
CA PRO A 186 -19.14 1.11 14.29
C PRO A 186 -20.33 0.39 13.66
N GLY A 187 -20.42 -0.93 13.85
CA GLY A 187 -21.43 -1.80 13.25
C GLY A 187 -21.01 -2.49 11.94
N GLU A 188 -19.88 -2.13 11.33
CA GLU A 188 -19.36 -2.83 10.15
C GLU A 188 -18.88 -4.24 10.50
N ASP A 189 -19.11 -5.20 9.59
CA ASP A 189 -18.55 -6.55 9.70
C ASP A 189 -17.05 -6.52 9.46
N VAL A 190 -16.32 -7.07 10.42
CA VAL A 190 -14.86 -7.11 10.41
C VAL A 190 -14.35 -8.49 10.80
N ARG A 191 -13.11 -8.77 10.42
CA ARG A 191 -12.36 -9.97 10.71
C ARG A 191 -11.15 -9.59 11.53
N ALA A 192 -10.92 -10.31 12.61
CA ALA A 192 -9.69 -10.22 13.38
C ALA A 192 -8.52 -10.79 12.56
N GLY A 193 -7.50 -9.99 12.32
CA GLY A 193 -6.30 -10.33 11.56
C GLY A 193 -5.23 -11.01 12.41
N SER A 194 -5.24 -10.83 13.74
CA SER A 194 -4.19 -11.31 14.64
C SER A 194 -4.73 -11.81 15.99
N GLY A 195 -3.84 -12.40 16.80
CA GLY A 195 -4.16 -12.94 18.12
C GLY A 195 -4.88 -14.28 18.12
N VAL A 196 -5.36 -14.70 19.29
CA VAL A 196 -6.07 -15.99 19.47
C VAL A 196 -7.40 -16.06 18.72
N PHE A 197 -7.93 -14.91 18.30
CA PHE A 197 -9.16 -14.78 17.53
C PHE A 197 -8.89 -14.50 16.05
N SER A 198 -7.67 -14.70 15.56
CA SER A 198 -7.36 -14.49 14.13
C SER A 198 -8.28 -15.36 13.25
N GLY A 199 -8.85 -14.73 12.22
CA GLY A 199 -9.79 -15.34 11.29
C GLY A 199 -11.25 -15.29 11.73
N PHE A 200 -11.55 -14.95 12.99
CA PHE A 200 -12.92 -14.81 13.47
C PHE A 200 -13.58 -13.54 12.93
N LEU A 201 -14.88 -13.64 12.64
CA LEU A 201 -15.72 -12.53 12.20
C LEU A 201 -16.44 -11.91 13.41
N GLY A 202 -16.63 -10.60 13.35
CA GLY A 202 -17.39 -9.85 14.34
C GLY A 202 -17.78 -8.47 13.86
N LYS A 203 -18.31 -7.67 14.77
CA LYS A 203 -18.73 -6.29 14.51
C LYS A 203 -17.71 -5.31 15.05
N PHE A 204 -17.34 -4.31 14.26
CA PHE A 204 -16.50 -3.22 14.75
C PHE A 204 -17.30 -2.37 15.74
N ILE A 205 -16.80 -2.15 16.94
CA ILE A 205 -17.49 -1.37 17.98
C ILE A 205 -16.98 0.08 17.94
N GLY A 206 -15.71 0.29 17.64
CA GLY A 206 -15.09 1.60 17.62
C GLY A 206 -13.61 1.56 17.91
N HIS A 207 -13.07 2.72 18.28
CA HIS A 207 -11.65 2.89 18.56
C HIS A 207 -11.39 3.13 20.05
N ALA A 208 -10.22 2.71 20.52
CA ALA A 208 -9.64 3.04 21.82
C ALA A 208 -8.24 3.63 21.64
N GLU A 209 -7.64 4.10 22.74
CA GLU A 209 -6.24 4.56 22.79
C GLU A 209 -5.90 5.57 21.68
N GLY A 210 -6.77 6.57 21.52
CA GLY A 210 -6.58 7.66 20.56
C GLY A 210 -6.68 7.23 19.09
N GLY A 211 -7.31 6.09 18.79
CA GLY A 211 -7.52 5.62 17.41
C GLY A 211 -6.62 4.46 16.99
N THR A 212 -5.66 4.07 17.83
CA THR A 212 -4.65 3.04 17.49
C THR A 212 -5.15 1.62 17.72
N VAL A 213 -6.17 1.45 18.56
CA VAL A 213 -6.75 0.15 18.90
C VAL A 213 -8.18 0.10 18.40
N GLY A 214 -8.50 -0.90 17.57
CA GLY A 214 -9.85 -1.26 17.18
C GLY A 214 -10.50 -2.20 18.20
N LEU A 215 -11.76 -1.94 18.51
CA LEU A 215 -12.60 -2.78 19.34
C LEU A 215 -13.52 -3.61 18.45
N ILE A 216 -13.50 -4.93 18.61
CA ILE A 216 -14.34 -5.85 17.83
C ILE A 216 -15.20 -6.67 18.80
N SER A 217 -16.51 -6.73 18.55
CA SER A 217 -17.42 -7.64 19.22
C SER A 217 -17.46 -8.95 18.42
N LEU A 218 -16.92 -10.03 18.99
CA LEU A 218 -17.03 -11.37 18.41
C LEU A 218 -18.21 -12.10 19.04
N GLU A 219 -19.01 -12.74 18.20
CA GLU A 219 -20.12 -13.58 18.65
C GLU A 219 -19.66 -15.04 18.74
N MET A 220 -19.66 -15.61 19.94
CA MET A 220 -19.20 -16.96 20.23
C MET A 220 -20.34 -17.80 20.79
N ARG A 221 -21.08 -18.52 19.92
CA ARG A 221 -22.15 -19.51 20.20
C ARG A 221 -23.33 -19.03 21.09
N SER A 222 -23.06 -18.44 22.24
CA SER A 222 -24.04 -17.91 23.21
C SER A 222 -23.53 -16.71 24.02
N THR A 223 -22.31 -16.22 23.76
CA THR A 223 -21.75 -15.03 24.41
C THR A 223 -21.07 -14.11 23.41
N THR A 224 -21.10 -12.81 23.69
CA THR A 224 -20.32 -11.80 22.96
C THR A 224 -19.07 -11.46 23.76
N CYS A 225 -17.91 -11.42 23.11
CA CYS A 225 -16.67 -10.94 23.73
C CYS A 225 -16.12 -9.73 22.97
N GLU A 226 -15.68 -8.74 23.72
CA GLU A 226 -14.97 -7.60 23.17
C GLU A 226 -13.49 -7.91 23.07
N VAL A 227 -12.95 -7.78 21.87
CA VAL A 227 -11.54 -8.01 21.58
C VAL A 227 -10.91 -6.70 21.15
N ARG A 228 -9.82 -6.36 21.82
CA ARG A 228 -8.99 -5.19 21.52
C ARG A 228 -7.85 -5.65 20.61
N LEU A 229 -7.79 -5.10 19.40
CA LEU A 229 -6.74 -5.38 18.44
C LEU A 229 -6.16 -4.07 17.92
N PRO A 230 -4.88 -4.04 17.51
CA PRO A 230 -4.38 -2.91 16.73
C PRO A 230 -5.31 -2.66 15.54
N ILE A 231 -5.66 -1.40 15.26
CA ILE A 231 -6.65 -1.07 14.22
C ILE A 231 -6.24 -1.61 12.84
N GLU A 232 -4.93 -1.75 12.59
CA GLU A 232 -4.37 -2.37 11.39
C GLU A 232 -4.63 -3.86 11.25
N ASP A 233 -4.86 -4.57 12.36
CA ASP A 233 -5.21 -5.98 12.41
C ASP A 233 -6.74 -6.18 12.36
N VAL A 234 -7.52 -5.11 12.14
CA VAL A 234 -8.96 -5.17 11.89
C VAL A 234 -9.20 -5.04 10.40
N HIS A 235 -9.78 -6.06 9.79
CA HIS A 235 -10.05 -6.08 8.35
C HIS A 235 -11.56 -6.10 8.11
N ARG A 236 -12.08 -5.38 7.11
CA ARG A 236 -13.48 -5.54 6.71
C ARG A 236 -13.74 -6.98 6.25
N ALA A 237 -14.83 -7.57 6.71
CA ALA A 237 -15.33 -8.80 6.15
C ALA A 237 -16.01 -8.47 4.81
N ALA A 238 -15.55 -9.08 3.73
CA ALA A 238 -16.15 -8.95 2.40
C ALA A 238 -17.52 -9.62 2.34
#